data_AF-W7NBI3-F1
#
_entry.id   AF-W7NBI3-F1
#
_cell.length_a   1.000
_cell.length_b   1.000
_cell.length_c   1.000
_cell.angle_alpha   90.00
_cell.angle_beta   90.00
_cell.angle_gamma   90.00
#
_symmetry.space_group_name_H-M   'P 1'
#
loop_
_entity.id
_entity.type
_entity.pdbx_description
1 polymer ?
#
loop_
_entity_poly.entity_id
_entity_poly.type
_entity_poly.pdbx_seq_one_letter_code
_entity_poly.pdbx_strand_id
1 'polypeptide(L)' 'MENTYSKLQAAILIGDASSHLFLNDIKINHASLASILQSKLELAIKNNDHLHAEIITLAISLLLTNDKEVFVK' A
#
# COMPACT_ATOMS: atom_id res chain seq x y z
N MET A 1 -5.58 -14.44 10.35
CA MET A 1 -6.72 -13.70 10.92
C MET A 1 -6.41 -12.23 10.72
N GLU A 2 -7.04 -11.57 9.75
CA GLU A 2 -6.81 -10.14 9.53
C GLU A 2 -7.28 -9.35 10.76
N ASN A 3 -6.34 -8.83 11.55
CA ASN A 3 -6.67 -7.99 12.70
C ASN A 3 -6.95 -6.56 12.20
N THR A 4 -7.97 -5.90 12.75
CA THR A 4 -8.30 -4.48 12.54
C THR A 4 -7.06 -3.58 12.58
N TYR A 5 -6.11 -3.90 13.46
CA TYR A 5 -4.84 -3.18 13.57
C TYR A 5 -3.95 -3.26 12.31
N SER A 6 -3.90 -4.42 11.65
CA SER A 6 -3.15 -4.60 10.40
C SER A 6 -3.78 -3.84 9.25
N LYS A 7 -5.13 -3.78 9.19
CA LYS A 7 -5.85 -2.97 8.19
C LYS A 7 -5.61 -1.48 8.38
N LEU A 8 -5.60 -1.01 9.63
CA LEU A 8 -5.27 0.38 9.93
C LEU A 8 -3.85 0.74 9.49
N GLN A 9 -2.86 -0.11 9.81
CA GLN A 9 -1.47 0.11 9.37
C GLN A 9 -1.34 0.10 7.84
N ALA A 10 -2.04 -0.80 7.16
CA ALA A 10 -2.07 -0.85 5.71
C ALA A 10 -2.69 0.42 5.09
N ALA A 11 -3.78 0.95 5.67
CA ALA A 11 -4.38 2.20 5.24
C ALA A 11 -3.44 3.41 5.47
N ILE A 12 -2.72 3.44 6.60
CA ILE A 12 -1.70 4.47 6.87
C ILE A 12 -0.60 4.42 5.82
N LEU A 13 -0.09 3.24 5.46
CA LEU A 13 0.92 3.09 4.42
C LEU A 13 0.47 3.62 3.05
N ILE A 14 -0.81 3.44 2.70
CA ILE A 14 -1.38 4.01 1.47
C ILE A 14 -1.41 5.55 1.56
N GLY A 15 -1.79 6.09 2.72
CA GLY A 15 -1.77 7.54 3.00
C GLY A 15 -0.36 8.14 2.91
N ASP A 16 0.64 7.45 3.47
CA ASP A 16 2.05 7.85 3.41
C ASP A 16 2.57 7.84 1.97
N ALA A 17 2.25 6.78 1.21
CA ALA A 17 2.60 6.71 -0.21
C ALA A 17 1.94 7.83 -1.02
N SER A 18 0.68 8.16 -0.74
CA SER A 18 -0.04 9.27 -1.37
C SER A 18 0.61 10.62 -1.05
N SER A 19 0.98 10.83 0.21
CA SER A 19 1.67 12.05 0.66
C SER A 19 3.04 12.18 0.01
N HIS A 20 3.78 11.08 -0.13
CA HIS A 20 5.06 11.08 -0.84
C HIS A 20 4.91 11.47 -2.32
N LEU A 21 3.91 10.92 -3.02
CA LEU A 21 3.62 11.29 -4.41
C LEU A 21 3.27 12.77 -4.53
N PHE A 22 2.39 13.25 -3.64
CA PHE A 22 1.97 14.66 -3.60
C PHE A 22 3.16 15.61 -3.42
N LEU A 23 4.05 15.32 -2.46
CA LEU A 23 5.22 16.15 -2.17
C LEU A 23 6.26 16.16 -3.30
N ASN A 24 6.23 15.20 -4.22
CA ASN A 24 7.15 15.10 -5.34
C ASN A 24 6.48 15.49 -6.68
N ASP A 25 5.30 16.12 -6.64
CA ASP A 25 4.52 16.49 -7.83
C ASP A 25 4.20 15.30 -8.77
N ILE A 26 4.14 14.08 -8.21
CA ILE A 26 3.80 12.87 -8.96
C ILE A 26 2.29 12.64 -8.87
N LYS A 27 1.67 12.32 -10.00
CA LYS A 27 0.22 12.02 -10.06
C LYS A 27 -0.15 10.88 -9.12
N ILE A 28 -1.01 11.16 -8.14
CA ILE A 28 -1.58 10.15 -7.25
C ILE A 28 -2.59 9.32 -8.06
N ASN A 29 -2.22 8.09 -8.35
CA ASN A 29 -3.05 7.11 -9.03
C ASN A 29 -2.67 5.70 -8.57
N HIS A 30 -3.50 4.72 -8.93
CA HIS A 30 -3.33 3.34 -8.50
C HIS A 30 -1.95 2.76 -8.86
N ALA A 31 -1.46 3.00 -10.08
CA ALA A 31 -0.17 2.48 -10.53
C ALA A 31 1.01 3.11 -9.76
N SER A 32 0.96 4.42 -9.53
CA SER A 32 2.00 5.14 -8.78
C SER A 32 2.04 4.72 -7.31
N LEU A 33 0.88 4.49 -6.69
CA LEU A 33 0.79 3.98 -5.31
C LEU A 33 1.31 2.54 -5.21
N ALA A 34 0.89 1.67 -6.14
CA ALA A 34 1.36 0.29 -6.20
C ALA A 34 2.87 0.20 -6.37
N SER A 35 3.46 1.06 -7.22
CA SER A 35 4.91 1.11 -7.43
C SER A 35 5.67 1.44 -6.14
N ILE A 36 5.25 2.46 -5.39
CA ILE A 36 5.88 2.81 -4.10
C ILE A 36 5.79 1.65 -3.10
N LEU A 37 4.62 1.03 -2.98
CA LEU A 37 4.40 -0.07 -2.05
C LEU A 37 5.21 -1.31 -2.46
N GLN A 38 5.35 -1.59 -3.76
CA GLN A 38 6.21 -2.68 -4.25
C GLN A 38 7.67 -2.45 -3.89
N SER A 39 8.20 -1.23 -4.10
CA SER A 39 9.58 -0.92 -3.69
C SER A 39 9.79 -1.05 -2.18
N LYS A 40 8.79 -0.67 -1.37
CA LYS A 40 8.83 -0.87 0.10
C LYS A 40 8.77 -2.36 0.47
N LEU A 41 7.99 -3.17 -0.25
CA LEU A 41 7.89 -4.61 -0.04
C LEU A 41 9.22 -5.31 -0.34
N GLU A 42 9.85 -4.99 -1.46
CA GLU A 42 11.17 -5.52 -1.83
C GLU A 42 12.21 -5.21 -0.75
N LEU A 43 12.19 -4.00 -0.19
CA LEU A 43 13.08 -3.60 0.90
C LEU A 43 12.79 -4.38 2.19
N ALA A 44 11.52 -4.56 2.56
CA ALA A 44 11.13 -5.33 3.74
C ALA A 44 11.57 -6.80 3.62
N ILE A 45 11.34 -7.41 2.45
CA ILE A 45 11.80 -8.78 2.15
C ILE A 45 13.32 -8.88 2.24
N LYS A 46 14.05 -7.94 1.63
CA LYS A 46 15.52 -7.90 1.68
C LYS A 46 16.07 -7.80 3.10
N ASN A 47 15.35 -7.13 3.99
CA ASN A 47 15.72 -6.96 5.39
C ASN A 47 15.23 -8.09 6.31
N ASN A 48 14.58 -9.13 5.78
CA ASN A 48 13.89 -10.19 6.54
C ASN A 48 12.83 -9.65 7.51
N ASP A 49 12.23 -8.49 7.20
CA ASP A 49 11.14 -7.90 7.98
C ASP A 49 9.79 -8.46 7.50
N HIS A 50 9.52 -9.70 7.91
CA HIS A 50 8.34 -10.45 7.48
C HIS A 50 7.03 -9.79 7.94
N LEU A 51 7.01 -9.20 9.14
CA LEU A 51 5.81 -8.53 9.66
C LEU A 51 5.47 -7.30 8.81
N HIS A 52 6.47 -6.48 8.50
CA HIS A 52 6.25 -5.30 7.67
C HIS A 52 5.90 -5.67 6.23
N ALA A 53 6.50 -6.73 5.68
CA ALA A 53 6.16 -7.27 4.37
C ALA A 53 4.69 -7.75 4.29
N GLU A 54 4.16 -8.38 5.33
CA GLU A 54 2.74 -8.77 5.41
C GLU A 54 1.81 -7.55 5.39
N ILE A 55 2.14 -6.50 6.15
CA ILE A 55 1.34 -5.27 6.19
C ILE A 55 1.36 -4.56 4.84
N ILE A 56 2.51 -4.49 4.17
CA ILE A 56 2.61 -3.90 2.82
C ILE A 56 1.82 -4.72 1.80
N THR A 57 1.87 -6.05 1.89
CA THR A 57 1.07 -6.95 1.04
C THR A 57 -0.43 -6.71 1.22
N LEU A 58 -0.86 -6.49 2.47
CA LEU A 58 -2.24 -6.12 2.78
C LEU A 58 -2.60 -4.74 2.19
N ALA A 59 -1.71 -3.75 2.26
CA ALA A 59 -1.91 -2.42 1.66
C ALA A 59 -2.10 -2.50 0.13
N ILE A 60 -1.27 -3.30 -0.55
CA ILE A 60 -1.41 -3.55 -1.99
C ILE A 60 -2.77 -4.23 -2.29
N SER A 61 -3.16 -5.22 -1.49
CA SER A 61 -4.44 -5.93 -1.65
C SER A 61 -5.64 -5.00 -1.45
N LEU A 62 -5.58 -4.09 -0.47
CA LEU A 62 -6.63 -3.08 -0.23
C LEU A 62 -6.74 -2.10 -1.39
N LEU A 63 -5.62 -1.63 -1.94
CA LEU A 63 -5.64 -0.82 -3.15
C LEU A 63 -6.37 -1.55 -4.28
N LEU A 64 -6.02 -2.81 -4.55
CA LEU A 64 -6.61 -3.60 -5.64
C LEU A 64 -8.10 -3.90 -5.42
N THR A 65 -8.53 -3.98 -4.16
CA THR A 65 -9.94 -4.23 -3.80
C THR A 65 -10.77 -2.96 -3.97
N ASN A 66 -10.23 -1.80 -3.57
CA ASN A 66 -10.90 -0.51 -3.77
C ASN A 66 -11.07 -0.16 -5.25
N ASP A 67 -10.12 -0.57 -6.11
CA ASP A 67 -10.27 -0.40 -7.56
C ASP A 67 -11.48 -1.20 -8.09
N LYS A 68 -11.71 -2.42 -7.57
CA LYS A 68 -12.85 -3.25 -7.97
C LYS A 68 -14.20 -2.67 -7.55
N GLU A 69 -14.30 -2.01 -6.40
CA GLU A 69 -15.56 -1.37 -5.97
C GLU A 69 -15.89 -0.10 -6.78
N VAL A 70 -14.88 0.56 -7.37
CA VAL A 70 -15.08 1.74 -8.23
C VAL A 70 -15.62 1.36 -9.62
N PHE A 71 -15.37 0.14 -10.10
CA PHE A 71 -15.85 -0.34 -11.41
C PHE A 71 -17.23 -1.04 -11.37
N VAL A 72 -17.92 -1.10 -10.22
CA VAL A 72 -19.26 -1.75 -10.06
C VAL A 72 -20.38 -0.72 -9.83
N LYS A 73 -20.23 0.53 -10.27
CA LYS A 73 -21.30 1.54 -10.26
C LYS A 73 -21.62 2.08 -11.64
#